data_AF-A0A261TRV1-F1
#
_entry.id   AF-A0A261TRV1-F1
#
_cell.length_a   1.000
_cell.length_b   1.000
_cell.length_c   1.000
_cell.angle_alpha   90.00
_cell.angle_beta   90.00
_cell.angle_gamma   90.00
#
_symmetry.space_group_name_H-M   'P 1'
#
loop_
_entity.id
_entity.type
_entity.pdbx_description
1 polymer ?
#
loop_
_entity_poly.entity_id
_entity_poly.type
_entity_poly.pdbx_seq_one_letter_code
_entity_poly.pdbx_strand_id
1 'polypeptide(L)'
;MVTRPAHGSAFADFDIDTFWEDHAYSRENYVEPAPDDAQVAAIEAALGYRLPAAYIELARHQNGGVVARNCFPMDEPTSWADDHVAITGLYAIGRDACYSLCGELGSPFMMREWGYPDIGVVIATCPSAGHDVIMLDYRDCGPQGEPRVVHVDQEDDYRITVVAANFAEFIHGLVGEEAFDDSEAERADAIDMTEQGSLSPIVIAALAAAGERLPNGEQVLRALARRIVEAKGHFSLHADPDSHLMYALMFWLYTQLATPASFEAFVARPRGAETYDEPSFELMIVFNLVKEPFGLRTGGYAQDFVRDWWNARVAAGDIVSGADGFRMSAQAERALLDALTPLANPA
;
A
#
# COMPACT_ATOMS: atom_id res chain seq x y z
N MET A 1 -17.60 9.54 -53.94
CA MET A 1 -17.48 8.16 -53.45
C MET A 1 -16.39 8.19 -52.41
N VAL A 2 -16.76 8.43 -51.14
CA VAL A 2 -15.80 8.51 -50.04
C VAL A 2 -15.58 7.09 -49.54
N THR A 3 -14.35 6.62 -49.65
CA THR A 3 -13.87 5.33 -49.17
C THR A 3 -13.98 5.28 -47.64
N ARG A 4 -14.81 4.38 -47.11
CA ARG A 4 -14.81 3.98 -45.68
C ARG A 4 -13.44 3.33 -45.36
N PRO A 5 -12.75 3.72 -44.29
CA PRO A 5 -11.64 2.91 -43.80
C PRO A 5 -12.20 1.60 -43.25
N ALA A 6 -11.60 0.48 -43.61
CA ALA A 6 -11.87 -0.81 -42.99
C ALA A 6 -11.45 -0.70 -41.51
N HIS A 7 -12.41 -0.64 -40.59
CA HIS A 7 -12.10 -0.72 -39.16
C HIS A 7 -12.00 -2.18 -38.79
N GLY A 8 -10.77 -2.62 -38.46
CA GLY A 8 -10.60 -3.81 -37.63
C GLY A 8 -11.24 -3.55 -36.25
N SER A 9 -11.65 -4.62 -35.57
CA SER A 9 -12.13 -4.57 -34.19
C SER A 9 -11.08 -3.91 -33.29
N ALA A 10 -11.49 -2.98 -32.43
CA ALA A 10 -10.59 -2.31 -31.48
C ALA A 10 -10.00 -3.28 -30.44
N PHE A 11 -10.61 -4.46 -30.30
CA PHE A 11 -10.28 -5.49 -29.30
C PHE A 11 -9.96 -6.85 -29.91
N ALA A 12 -9.53 -6.91 -31.18
CA ALA A 12 -9.29 -8.17 -31.90
C ALA A 12 -8.29 -9.12 -31.19
N ASP A 13 -7.30 -8.56 -30.49
CA ASP A 13 -6.26 -9.30 -29.75
C ASP A 13 -6.39 -9.12 -28.22
N PHE A 14 -7.54 -8.63 -27.73
CA PHE A 14 -7.80 -8.38 -26.32
C PHE A 14 -8.64 -9.52 -25.73
N ASP A 15 -8.19 -10.09 -24.62
CA ASP A 15 -8.97 -11.09 -23.88
C ASP A 15 -10.09 -10.38 -23.09
N ILE A 16 -11.23 -10.19 -23.76
CA ILE A 16 -12.44 -9.58 -23.19
C ILE A 16 -13.03 -10.48 -22.09
N ASP A 17 -12.90 -11.79 -22.21
CA ASP A 17 -13.57 -12.73 -21.30
C ASP A 17 -12.95 -12.68 -19.90
N THR A 18 -11.64 -12.42 -19.79
CA THR A 18 -10.94 -12.24 -18.51
C THR A 18 -10.91 -10.78 -18.03
N PHE A 19 -11.52 -9.85 -18.78
CA PHE A 19 -11.53 -8.43 -18.41
C PHE A 19 -12.54 -8.12 -17.30
N TRP A 20 -13.63 -8.89 -17.23
CA TRP A 20 -14.74 -8.64 -16.31
C TRP A 20 -14.69 -9.52 -15.06
N GLU A 21 -15.07 -8.96 -13.91
CA GLU A 21 -15.34 -9.74 -12.71
C GLU A 21 -16.82 -10.13 -12.62
N ASP A 22 -17.07 -11.44 -12.60
CA ASP A 22 -18.43 -11.98 -12.49
C ASP A 22 -18.82 -12.28 -11.05
N HIS A 23 -19.37 -11.28 -10.37
CA HIS A 23 -19.95 -11.42 -9.04
C HIS A 23 -21.32 -10.72 -8.92
N ALA A 24 -22.08 -11.07 -7.87
CA ALA A 24 -23.47 -10.63 -7.72
C ALA A 24 -23.63 -9.10 -7.76
N TYR A 25 -22.75 -8.37 -7.06
CA TYR A 25 -22.77 -6.91 -7.05
C TYR A 25 -22.56 -6.30 -8.44
N SER A 26 -21.61 -6.83 -9.23
CA SER A 26 -21.33 -6.38 -10.61
C SER A 26 -22.59 -6.53 -11.48
N ARG A 27 -23.20 -7.73 -11.45
CA ARG A 27 -24.42 -8.05 -12.22
C ARG A 27 -25.63 -7.20 -11.82
N GLU A 28 -25.77 -6.85 -10.54
CA GLU A 28 -26.93 -6.09 -10.05
C GLU A 28 -26.80 -4.58 -10.32
N ASN A 29 -25.58 -4.03 -10.24
CA ASN A 29 -25.39 -2.58 -10.21
C ASN A 29 -24.82 -2.00 -11.50
N TYR A 30 -24.13 -2.79 -12.31
CA TYR A 30 -23.44 -2.30 -13.51
C TYR A 30 -23.97 -2.93 -14.80
N VAL A 31 -24.31 -4.22 -14.80
CA VAL A 31 -24.54 -4.96 -16.05
C VAL A 31 -25.96 -4.75 -16.58
N GLU A 32 -26.05 -4.33 -17.84
CA GLU A 32 -27.30 -4.31 -18.61
C GLU A 32 -27.23 -5.27 -19.82
N PRO A 33 -28.34 -5.56 -20.51
CA PRO A 33 -28.29 -6.22 -21.82
C PRO A 33 -27.40 -5.46 -22.81
N ALA A 34 -26.78 -6.19 -23.74
CA ALA A 34 -26.01 -5.60 -24.82
C ALA A 34 -26.86 -4.56 -25.59
N PRO A 35 -26.36 -3.33 -25.79
CA PRO A 35 -27.16 -2.26 -26.34
C PRO A 35 -27.31 -2.43 -27.86
N ASP A 36 -28.53 -2.22 -28.36
CA ASP A 36 -28.78 -2.10 -29.79
C ASP A 36 -28.55 -0.65 -30.28
N ASP A 37 -28.60 -0.45 -31.60
CA ASP A 37 -28.36 0.88 -32.20
C ASP A 37 -29.37 1.94 -31.74
N ALA A 38 -30.60 1.54 -31.41
CA ALA A 38 -31.63 2.45 -30.94
C ALA A 38 -31.37 2.90 -29.50
N GLN A 39 -30.94 1.96 -28.64
CA GLN A 39 -30.51 2.26 -27.27
C GLN A 39 -29.28 3.17 -27.26
N VAL A 40 -28.26 2.88 -28.07
CA VAL A 40 -27.07 3.75 -28.20
C VAL A 40 -27.50 5.16 -28.61
N ALA A 41 -28.29 5.30 -29.68
CA ALA A 41 -28.73 6.61 -30.16
C ALA A 41 -29.57 7.38 -29.11
N ALA A 42 -30.39 6.67 -28.31
CA ALA A 42 -31.16 7.28 -27.25
C ALA A 42 -30.28 7.80 -26.10
N ILE A 43 -29.24 7.05 -25.72
CA ILE A 43 -28.28 7.46 -24.69
C ILE A 43 -27.41 8.62 -25.18
N GLU A 44 -26.89 8.56 -26.41
CA GLU A 44 -26.16 9.67 -27.03
C GLU A 44 -27.00 10.95 -27.10
N ALA A 45 -28.28 10.84 -27.47
CA ALA A 45 -29.19 11.98 -27.50
C ALA A 45 -29.47 12.55 -26.10
N ALA A 46 -29.55 11.71 -25.07
CA ALA A 46 -29.77 12.13 -23.70
C ALA A 46 -28.55 12.83 -23.09
N LEU A 47 -27.34 12.38 -23.44
CA LEU A 47 -26.08 12.96 -22.96
C LEU A 47 -25.62 14.15 -23.81
N GLY A 48 -26.03 14.22 -25.09
CA GLY A 48 -25.58 15.24 -26.04
C GLY A 48 -24.22 14.93 -26.70
N TYR A 49 -23.68 13.73 -26.47
CA TYR A 49 -22.36 13.30 -26.93
C TYR A 49 -22.45 11.99 -27.71
N ARG A 50 -21.67 11.87 -28.79
CA ARG A 50 -21.48 10.63 -29.52
C ARG A 50 -20.48 9.75 -28.77
N LEU A 51 -20.84 8.51 -28.45
CA LEU A 51 -19.97 7.59 -27.72
C LEU A 51 -18.84 7.06 -28.61
N PRO A 52 -17.64 6.79 -28.05
CA PRO A 52 -16.55 6.15 -28.77
C PRO A 52 -17.00 4.83 -29.39
N ALA A 53 -16.57 4.57 -30.63
CA ALA A 53 -16.93 3.34 -31.33
C ALA A 53 -16.44 2.09 -30.57
N ALA A 54 -15.25 2.18 -29.95
CA ALA A 54 -14.69 1.13 -29.11
C ALA A 54 -15.55 0.87 -27.86
N TYR A 55 -16.13 1.89 -27.24
CA TYR A 55 -17.00 1.68 -26.06
C TYR A 55 -18.27 0.92 -26.44
N ILE A 56 -18.88 1.27 -27.58
CA ILE A 56 -20.04 0.54 -28.12
C ILE A 56 -19.65 -0.91 -28.49
N GLU A 57 -18.48 -1.12 -29.09
CA GLU A 57 -17.96 -2.45 -29.42
C GLU A 57 -17.81 -3.32 -28.16
N LEU A 58 -17.17 -2.80 -27.11
CA LEU A 58 -17.02 -3.48 -25.83
C LEU A 58 -18.38 -3.77 -25.18
N ALA A 59 -19.28 -2.78 -25.15
CA ALA A 59 -20.61 -2.91 -24.56
C ALA A 59 -21.49 -3.97 -25.25
N ARG A 60 -21.26 -4.23 -26.54
CA ARG A 60 -21.95 -5.31 -27.28
C ARG A 60 -21.45 -6.71 -26.90
N HIS A 61 -20.22 -6.83 -26.39
CA HIS A 61 -19.74 -8.05 -25.76
C HIS A 61 -20.30 -8.17 -24.34
N GLN A 62 -20.09 -7.15 -23.50
CA GLN A 62 -20.69 -7.05 -22.17
C GLN A 62 -20.89 -5.57 -21.82
N ASN A 63 -22.13 -5.22 -21.46
CA ASN A 63 -22.55 -3.83 -21.24
C ASN A 63 -22.43 -3.45 -19.77
N GLY A 64 -21.27 -2.92 -19.39
CA GLY A 64 -20.94 -2.53 -18.03
C GLY A 64 -20.46 -3.71 -17.17
N GLY A 65 -19.82 -3.38 -16.05
CA GLY A 65 -19.34 -4.38 -15.08
C GLY A 65 -18.15 -3.90 -14.27
N VAL A 66 -17.88 -4.60 -13.17
CA VAL A 66 -16.61 -4.53 -12.44
C VAL A 66 -15.52 -5.17 -13.29
N VAL A 67 -14.32 -4.58 -13.29
CA VAL A 67 -13.19 -5.00 -14.12
C VAL A 67 -12.11 -5.68 -13.28
N ALA A 68 -11.47 -6.69 -13.83
CA ALA A 68 -10.38 -7.43 -13.16
C ALA A 68 -9.03 -6.68 -13.26
N ARG A 69 -8.82 -5.99 -14.38
CA ARG A 69 -7.68 -5.08 -14.59
C ARG A 69 -8.18 -3.67 -14.38
N ASN A 70 -7.84 -3.10 -13.23
CA ASN A 70 -8.54 -1.97 -12.66
C ASN A 70 -7.65 -0.73 -12.46
N CYS A 71 -6.34 -0.82 -12.73
CA CYS A 71 -5.41 0.29 -12.61
C CYS A 71 -4.87 0.73 -13.97
N PHE A 72 -4.74 2.03 -14.17
CA PHE A 72 -4.10 2.62 -15.36
C PHE A 72 -2.82 3.35 -14.94
N PRO A 73 -1.63 2.96 -15.46
CA PRO A 73 -0.36 3.62 -15.13
C PRO A 73 -0.35 5.09 -15.54
N MET A 74 0.22 5.95 -14.70
CA MET A 74 0.31 7.40 -14.88
C MET A 74 1.75 7.87 -14.73
N ASP A 75 2.16 8.82 -15.56
CA ASP A 75 3.47 9.49 -15.45
C ASP A 75 3.45 10.69 -14.49
N GLU A 76 2.25 11.11 -14.04
CA GLU A 76 2.05 12.21 -13.10
C GLU A 76 1.13 11.80 -11.94
N PRO A 77 1.39 12.29 -10.72
CA PRO A 77 0.65 11.88 -9.54
C PRO A 77 -0.80 12.38 -9.55
N THR A 78 -1.70 11.53 -9.07
CA THR A 78 -3.10 11.85 -8.82
C THR A 78 -3.37 11.86 -7.31
N SER A 79 -4.59 12.19 -6.89
CA SER A 79 -4.99 12.01 -5.48
C SER A 79 -5.12 10.55 -5.08
N TRP A 80 -5.24 9.64 -6.05
CA TRP A 80 -5.32 8.22 -5.79
C TRP A 80 -3.94 7.63 -5.47
N ALA A 81 -2.99 7.79 -6.39
CA ALA A 81 -1.63 7.30 -6.26
C ALA A 81 -0.64 8.14 -7.06
N ASP A 82 0.65 7.97 -6.75
CA ASP A 82 1.75 8.69 -7.40
C ASP A 82 1.98 8.25 -8.86
N ASP A 83 1.59 7.02 -9.20
CA ASP A 83 1.97 6.34 -10.44
C ASP A 83 0.81 5.65 -11.17
N HIS A 84 -0.43 5.77 -10.68
CA HIS A 84 -1.62 5.24 -11.35
C HIS A 84 -2.93 5.91 -10.92
N VAL A 85 -3.99 5.66 -11.68
CA VAL A 85 -5.39 5.81 -11.25
C VAL A 85 -6.06 4.44 -11.21
N ALA A 86 -7.07 4.28 -10.36
CA ALA A 86 -7.87 3.06 -10.27
C ALA A 86 -9.34 3.30 -10.62
N ILE A 87 -9.95 2.31 -11.25
CA ILE A 87 -11.40 2.21 -11.44
C ILE A 87 -11.92 0.98 -10.70
N THR A 88 -13.22 0.96 -10.40
CA THR A 88 -13.90 -0.24 -9.89
C THR A 88 -14.66 -0.92 -11.02
N GLY A 89 -15.42 -0.16 -11.80
CA GLY A 89 -16.21 -0.72 -12.90
C GLY A 89 -16.57 0.30 -13.96
N LEU A 90 -16.83 -0.20 -15.16
CA LEU A 90 -17.28 0.60 -16.30
C LEU A 90 -18.80 0.68 -16.31
N TYR A 91 -19.31 1.86 -16.66
CA TYR A 91 -20.74 2.10 -16.73
C TYR A 91 -21.35 1.33 -17.89
N ALA A 92 -22.60 0.87 -17.73
CA ALA A 92 -23.37 0.37 -18.85
C ALA A 92 -23.87 1.52 -19.74
N ILE A 93 -23.88 1.31 -21.05
CA ILE A 93 -24.62 2.13 -22.01
C ILE A 93 -26.11 1.83 -21.80
N GLY A 94 -26.74 2.66 -20.98
CA GLY A 94 -28.07 2.35 -20.49
C GLY A 94 -28.57 3.35 -19.46
N ARG A 95 -29.59 2.93 -18.72
CA ARG A 95 -30.32 3.80 -17.78
C ARG A 95 -31.01 3.07 -16.62
N ASP A 96 -30.95 1.74 -16.60
CA ASP A 96 -31.70 0.92 -15.67
C ASP A 96 -30.83 0.50 -14.48
N ALA A 97 -29.56 0.17 -14.70
CA ALA A 97 -28.63 -0.12 -13.61
C ALA A 97 -28.18 1.16 -12.89
N CYS A 98 -27.77 1.01 -11.63
CA CYS A 98 -27.31 2.13 -10.80
C CYS A 98 -26.14 2.86 -11.47
N TYR A 99 -25.16 2.10 -11.97
CA TYR A 99 -23.98 2.57 -12.69
C TYR A 99 -24.14 2.41 -14.20
N SER A 100 -25.23 2.93 -14.73
CA SER A 100 -25.38 3.15 -16.17
C SER A 100 -25.12 4.62 -16.51
N LEU A 101 -24.74 4.91 -17.76
CA LEU A 101 -24.44 6.28 -18.22
C LEU A 101 -25.58 7.26 -17.87
N CYS A 102 -26.84 6.82 -17.96
CA CYS A 102 -28.02 7.58 -17.54
C CYS A 102 -28.77 6.94 -16.35
N GLY A 103 -28.09 6.12 -15.54
CA GLY A 103 -28.62 5.49 -14.33
C GLY A 103 -28.70 6.45 -13.13
N GLU A 104 -29.02 5.90 -11.96
CA GLU A 104 -29.18 6.66 -10.70
C GLU A 104 -27.91 7.45 -10.35
N LEU A 105 -26.74 6.82 -10.44
CA LEU A 105 -25.42 7.43 -10.21
C LEU A 105 -24.67 7.68 -11.54
N GLY A 106 -25.44 7.86 -12.62
CA GLY A 106 -24.93 8.11 -13.97
C GLY A 106 -24.29 9.48 -14.16
N SER A 107 -23.75 9.73 -15.36
CA SER A 107 -23.10 11.01 -15.70
C SER A 107 -23.95 12.24 -15.37
N PRO A 108 -25.27 12.29 -15.68
CA PRO A 108 -26.08 13.45 -15.36
C PRO A 108 -26.24 13.70 -13.85
N PHE A 109 -26.19 12.65 -13.02
CA PHE A 109 -26.19 12.78 -11.55
C PHE A 109 -24.87 13.38 -11.07
N MET A 110 -23.74 12.86 -11.54
CA MET A 110 -22.41 13.36 -11.17
C MET A 110 -22.24 14.85 -11.51
N MET A 111 -22.74 15.29 -12.67
CA MET A 111 -22.67 16.70 -13.06
C MET A 111 -23.59 17.59 -12.21
N ARG A 112 -24.84 17.18 -11.97
CA ARG A 112 -25.84 18.03 -11.28
C ARG A 112 -25.71 18.06 -9.77
N GLU A 113 -25.51 16.89 -9.17
CA GLU A 113 -25.54 16.74 -7.71
C GLU A 113 -24.13 16.82 -7.12
N TRP A 114 -23.13 16.31 -7.84
CA TRP A 114 -21.73 16.31 -7.38
C TRP A 114 -20.88 17.42 -8.00
N GLY A 115 -21.41 18.20 -8.94
CA GLY A 115 -20.75 19.40 -9.47
C GLY A 115 -19.61 19.14 -10.45
N TYR A 116 -19.46 17.91 -10.95
CA TYR A 116 -18.44 17.59 -11.96
C TYR A 116 -18.60 18.43 -13.23
N PRO A 117 -17.49 18.79 -13.90
CA PRO A 117 -17.52 19.76 -14.98
C PRO A 117 -18.21 19.18 -16.23
N ASP A 118 -18.97 20.03 -16.92
CA ASP A 118 -19.67 19.68 -18.15
C ASP A 118 -18.72 19.66 -19.37
N ILE A 119 -17.80 18.68 -19.36
CA ILE A 119 -16.82 18.44 -20.42
C ILE A 119 -17.15 17.21 -21.28
N GLY A 120 -18.13 16.41 -20.84
CA GLY A 120 -18.43 15.13 -21.48
C GLY A 120 -19.17 14.15 -20.58
N VAL A 121 -18.71 12.90 -20.58
CA VAL A 121 -19.47 11.75 -20.03
C VAL A 121 -18.64 11.01 -18.99
N VAL A 122 -19.17 10.81 -17.79
CA VAL A 122 -18.59 9.91 -16.77
C VAL A 122 -18.81 8.46 -17.20
N ILE A 123 -17.74 7.65 -17.20
CA ILE A 123 -17.75 6.28 -17.74
C ILE A 123 -17.30 5.18 -16.78
N ALA A 124 -16.74 5.53 -15.63
CA ALA A 124 -16.29 4.55 -14.65
C ALA A 124 -16.47 5.06 -13.22
N THR A 125 -16.73 4.13 -12.30
CA THR A 125 -16.58 4.37 -10.87
C THR A 125 -15.11 4.22 -10.48
N CYS A 126 -14.68 4.99 -9.49
CA CYS A 126 -13.38 4.83 -8.82
C CYS A 126 -13.59 4.26 -7.40
N PRO A 127 -12.55 3.69 -6.76
CA PRO A 127 -12.65 3.17 -5.38
C PRO A 127 -13.01 4.23 -4.33
N SER A 128 -12.82 5.52 -4.64
CA SER A 128 -13.13 6.65 -3.76
C SER A 128 -14.62 6.87 -3.47
N ALA A 129 -15.51 6.07 -4.07
CA ALA A 129 -16.97 6.24 -3.99
C ALA A 129 -17.47 7.59 -4.57
N GLY A 130 -16.80 8.09 -5.62
CA GLY A 130 -17.26 9.23 -6.42
C GLY A 130 -16.59 10.56 -6.10
N HIS A 131 -15.60 10.58 -5.20
CA HIS A 131 -14.74 11.74 -4.95
C HIS A 131 -13.76 12.00 -6.11
N ASP A 132 -13.57 11.00 -6.97
CA ASP A 132 -12.98 11.13 -8.29
C ASP A 132 -13.75 10.28 -9.31
N VAL A 133 -13.59 10.61 -10.59
CA VAL A 133 -14.25 9.90 -11.71
C VAL A 133 -13.36 9.85 -12.94
N ILE A 134 -13.62 8.85 -13.80
CA ILE A 134 -13.10 8.81 -15.17
C ILE A 134 -14.15 9.34 -16.15
N MET A 135 -13.75 10.31 -16.98
CA MET A 135 -14.61 10.96 -17.97
C MET A 135 -14.05 10.85 -19.38
N LEU A 136 -14.94 10.79 -20.36
CA LEU A 136 -14.66 11.16 -21.74
C LEU A 136 -14.69 12.68 -21.86
N ASP A 137 -13.59 13.30 -22.25
CA ASP A 137 -13.45 14.75 -22.40
C ASP A 137 -13.54 15.17 -23.88
N TYR A 138 -14.61 15.89 -24.21
CA TYR A 138 -14.93 16.33 -25.57
C TYR A 138 -14.54 17.78 -25.86
N ARG A 139 -13.90 18.50 -24.92
CA ARG A 139 -13.59 19.93 -25.08
C ARG A 139 -12.83 20.25 -26.36
N ASP A 140 -11.90 19.38 -26.76
CA ASP A 140 -11.04 19.60 -27.93
C ASP A 140 -11.65 19.06 -29.24
N CYS A 141 -12.35 17.92 -29.19
CA CYS A 141 -12.90 17.25 -30.38
C CYS A 141 -14.35 17.64 -30.70
N GLY A 142 -15.04 18.30 -29.77
CA GLY A 142 -16.47 18.58 -29.83
C GLY A 142 -17.34 17.31 -29.65
N PRO A 143 -18.66 17.46 -29.49
CA PRO A 143 -19.56 16.39 -29.05
C PRO A 143 -19.75 15.23 -30.04
N GLN A 144 -19.13 15.31 -31.21
CA GLN A 144 -19.24 14.31 -32.29
C GLN A 144 -17.88 13.69 -32.66
N GLY A 145 -16.79 14.14 -32.02
CA GLY A 145 -15.44 13.65 -32.24
C GLY A 145 -15.09 12.46 -31.35
N GLU A 146 -13.85 11.97 -31.49
CA GLU A 146 -13.28 10.95 -30.60
C GLU A 146 -12.69 11.66 -29.37
N PRO A 147 -13.27 11.47 -28.17
CA PRO A 147 -12.81 12.11 -26.94
C PRO A 147 -11.56 11.42 -26.39
N ARG A 148 -10.77 12.18 -25.63
CA ARG A 148 -9.76 11.60 -24.73
C ARG A 148 -10.40 11.10 -23.45
N VAL A 149 -9.66 10.29 -22.68
CA VAL A 149 -10.07 9.85 -21.34
C VAL A 149 -9.30 10.67 -20.30
N VAL A 150 -10.01 11.19 -19.30
CA VAL A 150 -9.44 11.99 -18.22
C VAL A 150 -9.90 11.48 -16.87
N HIS A 151 -9.06 11.69 -15.86
CA HIS A 151 -9.40 11.61 -14.45
C HIS A 151 -9.79 13.00 -13.97
N VAL A 152 -10.84 13.09 -13.16
CA VAL A 152 -11.29 14.34 -12.55
C VAL A 152 -11.43 14.15 -11.06
N ASP A 153 -10.69 14.94 -10.30
CA ASP A 153 -10.62 14.87 -8.84
C ASP A 153 -11.40 16.00 -8.18
N GLN A 154 -12.51 15.67 -7.52
CA GLN A 154 -13.36 16.66 -6.87
C GLN A 154 -12.72 17.29 -5.63
N GLU A 155 -11.83 16.57 -4.93
CA GLU A 155 -11.17 17.07 -3.72
C GLU A 155 -10.05 18.07 -4.03
N ASP A 156 -9.51 18.01 -5.25
CA ASP A 156 -8.50 18.94 -5.79
C ASP A 156 -9.10 19.94 -6.79
N ASP A 157 -10.23 20.57 -6.42
CA ASP A 157 -10.91 21.61 -7.21
C ASP A 157 -11.27 21.18 -8.65
N TYR A 158 -11.71 19.93 -8.80
CA TYR A 158 -12.01 19.30 -10.10
C TYR A 158 -10.80 19.30 -11.04
N ARG A 159 -9.59 19.09 -10.50
CA ARG A 159 -8.38 18.95 -11.33
C ARG A 159 -8.59 17.85 -12.37
N ILE A 160 -8.28 18.19 -13.62
CA ILE A 160 -8.42 17.29 -14.76
C ILE A 160 -7.03 16.82 -15.20
N THR A 161 -6.83 15.50 -15.19
CA THR A 161 -5.58 14.84 -15.55
C THR A 161 -5.83 13.93 -16.76
N VAL A 162 -4.98 13.99 -17.79
CA VAL A 162 -5.19 13.17 -19.00
C VAL A 162 -4.71 11.76 -18.76
N VAL A 163 -5.59 10.77 -18.96
CA VAL A 163 -5.30 9.35 -18.72
C VAL A 163 -4.91 8.65 -20.04
N ALA A 164 -5.72 8.81 -21.09
CA ALA A 164 -5.45 8.18 -22.38
C ALA A 164 -5.97 9.02 -23.55
N ALA A 165 -5.40 8.83 -24.75
CA ALA A 165 -5.79 9.61 -25.91
C ALA A 165 -7.20 9.27 -26.43
N ASN A 166 -7.71 8.07 -26.12
CA ASN A 166 -9.04 7.60 -26.48
C ASN A 166 -9.46 6.41 -25.59
N PHE A 167 -10.73 6.00 -25.71
CA PHE A 167 -11.29 4.91 -24.90
C PHE A 167 -10.60 3.56 -25.14
N ALA A 168 -10.21 3.25 -26.38
CA ALA A 168 -9.57 1.97 -26.68
C ALA A 168 -8.21 1.87 -25.97
N GLU A 169 -7.38 2.93 -26.07
CA GLU A 169 -6.11 3.00 -25.36
C GLU A 169 -6.27 2.90 -23.84
N PHE A 170 -7.30 3.53 -23.27
CA PHE A 170 -7.62 3.41 -21.85
C PHE A 170 -7.86 1.94 -21.46
N ILE A 171 -8.74 1.23 -22.17
CA ILE A 171 -9.05 -0.17 -21.87
C ILE A 171 -7.85 -1.10 -22.08
N HIS A 172 -7.04 -0.87 -23.12
CA HIS A 172 -5.83 -1.65 -23.36
C HIS A 172 -4.73 -1.41 -22.33
N GLY A 173 -4.65 -0.20 -21.78
CA GLY A 173 -3.64 0.19 -20.78
C GLY A 173 -3.98 -0.23 -19.35
N LEU A 174 -5.20 -0.72 -19.08
CA LEU A 174 -5.56 -1.24 -17.77
C LEU A 174 -4.77 -2.51 -17.43
N VAL A 175 -4.14 -2.49 -16.27
CA VAL A 175 -3.41 -3.60 -15.64
C VAL A 175 -4.03 -3.94 -14.29
N GLY A 176 -3.65 -5.09 -13.71
CA GLY A 176 -4.06 -5.45 -12.35
C GLY A 176 -3.29 -4.64 -11.32
N GLU A 177 -3.88 -4.47 -10.13
CA GLU A 177 -3.27 -3.78 -8.99
C GLU A 177 -1.92 -4.38 -8.59
N GLU A 178 -1.69 -5.68 -8.85
CA GLU A 178 -0.41 -6.35 -8.61
C GLU A 178 0.78 -5.75 -9.38
N ALA A 179 0.53 -4.96 -10.44
CA ALA A 179 1.57 -4.22 -11.14
C ALA A 179 2.18 -3.09 -10.28
N PHE A 180 1.47 -2.67 -9.23
CA PHE A 180 1.82 -1.61 -8.29
C PHE A 180 2.03 -2.15 -6.86
N ASP A 181 2.06 -3.48 -6.68
CA ASP A 181 2.36 -4.11 -5.40
C ASP A 181 3.88 -4.12 -5.15
N ASP A 182 4.36 -3.10 -4.45
CA ASP A 182 5.76 -2.94 -4.09
C ASP A 182 6.20 -3.81 -2.90
N SER A 183 5.31 -4.65 -2.34
CA SER A 183 5.59 -5.40 -1.11
C SER A 183 6.80 -6.33 -1.20
N GLU A 184 7.06 -6.94 -2.36
CA GLU A 184 8.26 -7.78 -2.56
C GLU A 184 9.55 -6.95 -2.63
N ALA A 185 9.49 -5.74 -3.20
CA ALA A 185 10.62 -4.81 -3.22
C ALA A 185 10.90 -4.28 -1.81
N GLU A 186 9.88 -3.83 -1.08
CA GLU A 186 10.00 -3.41 0.32
C GLU A 186 10.55 -4.52 1.22
N ARG A 187 10.09 -5.76 1.00
CA ARG A 187 10.60 -6.93 1.71
C ARG A 187 12.06 -7.21 1.38
N ALA A 188 12.47 -7.09 0.12
CA ALA A 188 13.87 -7.23 -0.28
C ALA A 188 14.76 -6.16 0.36
N ASP A 189 14.30 -4.91 0.42
CA ASP A 189 15.00 -3.82 1.09
C ASP A 189 15.09 -4.04 2.61
N ALA A 190 14.01 -4.53 3.24
CA ALA A 190 14.03 -4.89 4.66
C ALA A 190 15.02 -6.02 4.94
N ILE A 191 15.09 -7.01 4.04
CA ILE A 191 16.09 -8.09 4.07
C ILE A 191 17.51 -7.53 4.02
N ASP A 192 17.80 -6.69 3.02
CA ASP A 192 19.13 -6.09 2.85
C ASP A 192 19.52 -5.27 4.08
N MET A 193 18.57 -4.51 4.63
CA MET A 193 18.76 -3.79 5.88
C MET A 193 19.11 -4.74 7.05
N THR A 194 18.46 -5.89 7.20
CA THR A 194 18.81 -6.87 8.25
C THR A 194 20.18 -7.51 8.06
N GLU A 195 20.61 -7.72 6.82
CA GLU A 195 21.85 -8.43 6.51
C GLU A 195 23.06 -7.50 6.47
N GLN A 196 22.89 -6.30 5.91
CA GLN A 196 23.96 -5.34 5.61
C GLN A 196 23.87 -4.04 6.40
N GLY A 197 22.71 -3.73 6.97
CA GLY A 197 22.53 -2.50 7.75
C GLY A 197 23.52 -2.40 8.90
N SER A 198 24.16 -1.24 9.04
CA SER A 198 25.06 -1.00 10.17
C SER A 198 24.29 -1.05 11.49
N LEU A 199 24.90 -1.63 12.52
CA LEU A 199 24.34 -1.65 13.87
C LEU A 199 24.55 -0.28 14.53
N SER A 200 23.70 0.06 15.49
CA SER A 200 23.93 1.25 16.31
C SER A 200 25.21 1.11 17.14
N PRO A 201 25.93 2.21 17.43
CA PRO A 201 27.13 2.15 18.28
C PRO A 201 26.87 1.53 19.65
N ILE A 202 25.67 1.72 20.22
CA ILE A 202 25.26 1.09 21.49
C ILE A 202 25.21 -0.43 21.35
N VAL A 203 24.56 -0.95 20.30
CA VAL A 203 24.46 -2.40 20.08
C VAL A 203 25.86 -3.00 19.85
N ILE A 204 26.73 -2.33 19.09
CA ILE A 204 28.12 -2.76 18.89
C ILE A 204 28.85 -2.87 20.24
N ALA A 205 28.77 -1.83 21.07
CA ALA A 205 29.41 -1.83 22.39
C ALA A 205 28.83 -2.92 23.30
N ALA A 206 27.51 -3.12 23.29
CA ALA A 206 26.83 -4.13 24.09
C ALA A 206 27.21 -5.57 23.67
N LEU A 207 27.31 -5.84 22.36
CA LEU A 207 27.75 -7.13 21.85
C LEU A 207 29.21 -7.42 22.24
N ALA A 208 30.08 -6.40 22.17
CA ALA A 208 31.46 -6.52 22.62
C ALA A 208 31.55 -6.80 24.14
N ALA A 209 30.72 -6.14 24.95
CA ALA A 209 30.65 -6.36 26.39
C ALA A 209 30.05 -7.73 26.76
N ALA A 210 29.09 -8.24 25.97
CA ALA A 210 28.53 -9.57 26.12
C ALA A 210 29.57 -10.67 25.91
N GLY A 211 30.44 -10.51 24.90
CA GLY A 211 31.51 -11.45 24.57
C GLY A 211 31.01 -12.89 24.42
N GLU A 212 31.71 -13.84 25.03
CA GLU A 212 31.41 -15.28 24.96
C GLU A 212 30.05 -15.69 25.56
N ARG A 213 29.34 -14.79 26.26
CA ARG A 213 27.97 -15.07 26.72
C ARG A 213 26.97 -15.11 25.57
N LEU A 214 27.27 -14.43 24.47
CA LEU A 214 26.51 -14.49 23.22
C LEU A 214 27.49 -14.62 22.03
N PRO A 215 28.02 -15.83 21.79
CA PRO A 215 28.93 -16.05 20.67
C PRO A 215 28.24 -15.74 19.34
N ASN A 216 28.96 -15.10 18.42
CA ASN A 216 28.42 -14.61 17.15
C ASN A 216 27.19 -13.68 17.32
N GLY A 217 27.17 -12.86 18.37
CA GLY A 217 25.98 -12.07 18.73
C GLY A 217 25.42 -11.18 17.62
N GLU A 218 26.26 -10.60 16.77
CA GLU A 218 25.78 -9.87 15.58
C GLU A 218 25.02 -10.79 14.62
N GLN A 219 25.55 -11.97 14.32
CA GLN A 219 24.88 -12.95 13.45
C GLN A 219 23.54 -13.38 14.06
N VAL A 220 23.49 -13.60 15.38
CA VAL A 220 22.24 -13.93 16.10
C VAL A 220 21.21 -12.80 15.96
N LEU A 221 21.62 -11.55 16.19
CA LEU A 221 20.76 -10.38 16.07
C LEU A 221 20.18 -10.27 14.65
N ARG A 222 21.05 -10.39 13.63
CA ARG A 222 20.65 -10.33 12.22
C ARG A 222 19.71 -11.47 11.84
N ALA A 223 19.99 -12.69 12.29
CA ALA A 223 19.12 -13.85 12.04
C ALA A 223 17.73 -13.68 12.71
N LEU A 224 17.66 -13.09 13.91
CA LEU A 224 16.39 -12.77 14.54
C LEU A 224 15.63 -11.68 13.77
N ALA A 225 16.33 -10.62 13.35
CA ALA A 225 15.74 -9.56 12.54
C ALA A 225 15.21 -10.09 11.20
N ARG A 226 15.98 -10.96 10.54
CA ARG A 226 15.61 -11.65 9.31
C ARG A 226 14.35 -12.48 9.46
N ARG A 227 14.22 -13.26 10.54
CA ARG A 227 13.00 -14.03 10.84
C ARG A 227 11.76 -13.13 10.99
N ILE A 228 11.92 -11.95 11.60
CA ILE A 228 10.83 -10.98 11.73
C ILE A 228 10.39 -10.49 10.35
N VAL A 229 11.34 -10.14 9.47
CA VAL A 229 11.04 -9.72 8.08
C VAL A 229 10.38 -10.86 7.30
N GLU A 230 10.87 -12.09 7.41
CA GLU A 230 10.27 -13.24 6.72
C GLU A 230 8.84 -13.54 7.17
N ALA A 231 8.53 -13.30 8.45
CA ALA A 231 7.20 -13.51 8.99
C ALA A 231 6.21 -12.39 8.65
N LYS A 232 6.70 -11.16 8.39
CA LYS A 232 5.84 -9.96 8.31
C LYS A 232 5.94 -9.19 6.99
N GLY A 233 6.96 -9.45 6.17
CA GLY A 233 7.32 -8.63 5.02
C GLY A 233 8.19 -7.41 5.37
N HIS A 234 8.23 -6.98 6.64
CA HIS A 234 8.94 -5.76 7.08
C HIS A 234 9.57 -5.92 8.48
N PHE A 235 10.50 -5.04 8.84
CA PHE A 235 11.16 -5.07 10.15
C PHE A 235 10.50 -4.14 11.18
N SER A 236 9.44 -4.63 11.82
CA SER A 236 8.78 -3.94 12.93
C SER A 236 8.55 -4.87 14.12
N LEU A 237 8.60 -4.32 15.34
CA LEU A 237 8.43 -5.08 16.57
C LEU A 237 7.01 -4.89 17.13
N HIS A 238 6.28 -6.00 17.32
CA HIS A 238 4.89 -6.04 17.78
C HIS A 238 4.71 -7.03 18.95
N ALA A 239 3.48 -7.52 19.18
CA ALA A 239 3.12 -8.48 20.22
C ALA A 239 3.21 -9.94 19.77
N ASP A 240 4.26 -10.30 19.03
CA ASP A 240 4.53 -11.66 18.54
C ASP A 240 5.81 -12.26 19.15
N PRO A 241 5.99 -13.59 19.08
CA PRO A 241 7.12 -14.26 19.74
C PRO A 241 8.50 -13.74 19.36
N ASP A 242 8.75 -13.48 18.07
CA ASP A 242 10.07 -13.04 17.60
C ASP A 242 10.34 -11.56 17.97
N SER A 243 9.29 -10.72 17.97
CA SER A 243 9.38 -9.36 18.50
C SER A 243 9.64 -9.33 20.01
N HIS A 244 8.97 -10.19 20.78
CA HIS A 244 9.23 -10.34 22.21
C HIS A 244 10.65 -10.84 22.50
N LEU A 245 11.18 -11.73 21.65
CA LEU A 245 12.56 -12.19 21.73
C LEU A 245 13.54 -11.06 21.41
N MET A 246 13.22 -10.20 20.43
CA MET A 246 14.01 -9.01 20.11
C MET A 246 13.99 -7.99 21.26
N TYR A 247 12.84 -7.74 21.90
CA TYR A 247 12.78 -6.88 23.10
C TYR A 247 13.64 -7.43 24.23
N ALA A 248 13.60 -8.75 24.46
CA ALA A 248 14.42 -9.40 25.46
C ALA A 248 15.92 -9.29 25.15
N LEU A 249 16.32 -9.49 23.88
CA LEU A 249 17.69 -9.32 23.43
C LEU A 249 18.16 -7.86 23.61
N MET A 250 17.36 -6.87 23.20
CA MET A 250 17.70 -5.46 23.36
C MET A 250 17.83 -5.06 24.83
N PHE A 251 16.91 -5.51 25.69
CA PHE A 251 17.01 -5.28 27.13
C PHE A 251 18.26 -5.96 27.74
N TRP A 252 18.53 -7.20 27.37
CA TRP A 252 19.71 -7.91 27.86
C TRP A 252 21.02 -7.24 27.42
N LEU A 253 21.12 -6.82 26.14
CA LEU A 253 22.26 -6.09 25.61
C LEU A 253 22.44 -4.74 26.30
N TYR A 254 21.35 -3.99 26.52
CA TYR A 254 21.37 -2.77 27.32
C TYR A 254 22.03 -3.03 28.68
N THR A 255 21.65 -4.13 29.36
CA THR A 255 22.18 -4.46 30.70
C THR A 255 23.66 -4.87 30.73
N GLN A 256 24.31 -5.04 29.58
CA GLN A 256 25.77 -5.21 29.51
C GLN A 256 26.51 -3.88 29.66
N LEU A 257 25.83 -2.75 29.43
CA LEU A 257 26.40 -1.41 29.46
C LEU A 257 25.91 -0.59 30.66
N ALA A 258 24.63 -0.69 30.99
CA ALA A 258 24.00 0.08 32.06
C ALA A 258 22.79 -0.64 32.66
N THR A 259 22.37 -0.27 33.86
CA THR A 259 21.14 -0.79 34.49
C THR A 259 20.07 0.31 34.54
N PRO A 260 18.91 0.13 33.89
CA PRO A 260 17.90 1.18 33.83
C PRO A 260 17.14 1.28 35.15
N ALA A 261 16.91 2.51 35.63
CA ALA A 261 16.17 2.76 36.88
C ALA A 261 14.66 2.55 36.74
N SER A 262 14.13 2.61 35.52
CA SER A 262 12.72 2.37 35.18
C SER A 262 12.59 1.93 33.73
N PHE A 263 11.38 1.60 33.30
CA PHE A 263 11.11 1.37 31.88
C PHE A 263 11.44 2.60 31.02
N GLU A 264 11.11 3.81 31.49
CA GLU A 264 11.37 5.04 30.73
C GLU A 264 12.87 5.26 30.55
N ALA A 265 13.67 4.95 31.57
CA ALA A 265 15.13 5.00 31.48
C ALA A 265 15.70 3.93 30.52
N PHE A 266 15.02 2.79 30.38
CA PHE A 266 15.38 1.79 29.38
C PHE A 266 15.01 2.26 27.96
N VAL A 267 13.80 2.81 27.79
CA VAL A 267 13.24 3.03 26.46
C VAL A 267 13.66 4.37 25.85
N ALA A 268 13.45 5.46 26.58
CA ALA A 268 13.47 6.79 26.01
C ALA A 268 14.90 7.25 25.69
N ARG A 269 15.08 7.83 24.51
CA ARG A 269 16.29 8.57 24.15
C ARG A 269 16.53 9.70 25.17
N PRO A 270 17.77 9.86 25.67
CA PRO A 270 18.12 10.97 26.53
C PRO A 270 17.87 12.32 25.84
N ARG A 271 17.30 13.27 26.59
CA ARG A 271 16.91 14.56 26.03
C ARG A 271 18.14 15.32 25.53
N GLY A 272 18.17 15.62 24.23
CA GLY A 272 19.29 16.33 23.62
C GLY A 272 20.51 15.46 23.34
N ALA A 273 20.38 14.13 23.36
CA ALA A 273 21.47 13.23 22.97
C ALA A 273 21.98 13.58 21.56
N GLU A 274 23.26 13.93 21.45
CA GLU A 274 23.95 14.15 20.17
C GLU A 274 24.94 13.01 19.84
N THR A 275 25.13 12.09 20.79
CA THR A 275 26.02 10.93 20.72
C THR A 275 25.31 9.69 21.26
N TYR A 276 25.93 8.54 21.08
CA TYR A 276 25.46 7.23 21.52
C TYR A 276 26.02 6.80 22.88
N ASP A 277 26.51 7.74 23.70
CA ASP A 277 27.21 7.44 24.96
C ASP A 277 26.30 6.84 26.04
N GLU A 278 25.03 7.24 26.05
CA GLU A 278 24.01 6.75 26.97
C GLU A 278 23.08 5.77 26.25
N PRO A 279 22.97 4.50 26.70
CA PRO A 279 22.13 3.52 26.03
C PRO A 279 20.65 3.83 26.25
N SER A 280 19.84 3.63 25.20
CA SER A 280 18.38 3.54 25.26
C SER A 280 17.87 2.62 24.17
N PHE A 281 16.75 1.93 24.40
CA PHE A 281 16.11 1.09 23.38
C PHE A 281 15.88 1.86 22.07
N GLU A 282 15.42 3.12 22.20
CA GLU A 282 15.21 4.00 21.05
C GLU A 282 16.48 4.18 20.22
N LEU A 283 17.63 4.43 20.85
CA LEU A 283 18.90 4.60 20.13
C LEU A 283 19.58 3.29 19.76
N MET A 284 19.15 2.16 20.34
CA MET A 284 19.68 0.84 20.01
C MET A 284 19.15 0.30 18.68
N ILE A 285 17.85 0.45 18.43
CA ILE A 285 17.19 -0.24 17.30
C ILE A 285 16.07 0.56 16.62
N VAL A 286 15.62 1.69 17.18
CA VAL A 286 14.44 2.40 16.64
C VAL A 286 14.86 3.60 15.79
N PHE A 287 15.56 4.54 16.41
CA PHE A 287 15.92 5.84 15.86
C PHE A 287 17.43 5.99 15.79
N ASN A 288 17.89 6.75 14.79
CA ASN A 288 19.27 7.15 14.70
C ASN A 288 19.46 8.64 15.00
N LEU A 289 20.71 9.03 15.21
CA LEU A 289 21.10 10.43 15.32
C LEU A 289 21.44 10.96 13.93
N VAL A 290 21.00 12.18 13.63
CA VAL A 290 21.23 12.81 12.32
C VAL A 290 22.73 12.86 11.96
N LYS A 291 23.59 13.10 12.95
CA LYS A 291 25.05 13.21 12.75
C LYS A 291 25.73 11.85 12.53
N GLU A 292 25.12 10.76 12.97
CA GLU A 292 25.71 9.42 12.94
C GLU A 292 24.60 8.38 12.72
N PRO A 293 24.10 8.24 11.47
CA PRO A 293 23.04 7.31 11.17
C PRO A 293 23.54 5.86 11.19
N PHE A 294 22.67 4.92 11.59
CA PHE A 294 22.87 3.48 11.40
C PHE A 294 21.72 2.86 10.59
N GLY A 295 21.99 1.70 10.00
CA GLY A 295 21.13 1.03 9.02
C GLY A 295 20.07 0.11 9.61
N LEU A 296 20.45 -0.85 10.46
CA LEU A 296 19.51 -1.84 11.01
C LEU A 296 18.62 -1.20 12.07
N ARG A 297 17.39 -0.80 11.70
CA ARG A 297 16.46 -0.13 12.60
C ARG A 297 15.00 -0.30 12.18
N THR A 298 14.08 -0.11 13.12
CA THR A 298 12.63 -0.16 12.85
C THR A 298 12.07 1.16 12.30
N GLY A 299 12.79 2.28 12.46
CA GLY A 299 12.34 3.61 12.00
C GLY A 299 11.22 4.24 12.84
N GLY A 300 10.53 3.45 13.66
CA GLY A 300 9.48 3.86 14.58
C GLY A 300 9.04 2.69 15.45
N TYR A 301 8.18 2.96 16.43
CA TYR A 301 7.59 1.94 17.29
C TYR A 301 6.34 2.46 18.00
N ALA A 302 5.44 1.55 18.40
CA ALA A 302 4.38 1.85 19.35
C ALA A 302 4.86 1.49 20.76
N GLN A 303 4.89 2.48 21.65
CA GLN A 303 5.40 2.30 23.01
C GLN A 303 4.62 1.26 23.82
N ASP A 304 3.34 1.08 23.53
CA ASP A 304 2.48 0.10 24.21
C ASP A 304 2.97 -1.33 24.02
N PHE A 305 3.49 -1.71 22.85
CA PHE A 305 3.99 -3.08 22.64
C PHE A 305 5.17 -3.41 23.55
N VAL A 306 6.17 -2.52 23.64
CA VAL A 306 7.33 -2.74 24.52
C VAL A 306 6.95 -2.56 26.00
N ARG A 307 5.99 -1.68 26.31
CA ARG A 307 5.44 -1.52 27.66
C ARG A 307 4.74 -2.77 28.16
N ASP A 308 3.85 -3.34 27.35
CA ASP A 308 3.09 -4.53 27.69
C ASP A 308 4.02 -5.73 27.85
N TRP A 309 4.99 -5.87 26.95
CA TRP A 309 6.05 -6.87 27.08
C TRP A 309 6.81 -6.69 28.41
N TRP A 310 7.28 -5.48 28.72
CA TRP A 310 8.00 -5.18 29.96
C TRP A 310 7.18 -5.53 31.20
N ASN A 311 5.94 -5.06 31.26
CA ASN A 311 5.04 -5.29 32.39
C ASN A 311 4.79 -6.79 32.58
N ALA A 312 4.59 -7.54 31.50
CA ALA A 312 4.41 -8.99 31.55
C ALA A 312 5.68 -9.69 32.07
N ARG A 313 6.88 -9.26 31.64
CA ARG A 313 8.14 -9.83 32.13
C ARG A 313 8.42 -9.50 33.60
N VAL A 314 8.09 -8.28 34.05
CA VAL A 314 8.18 -7.91 35.48
C VAL A 314 7.21 -8.74 36.31
N ALA A 315 5.96 -8.90 35.87
CA ALA A 315 4.96 -9.70 36.58
C ALA A 315 5.34 -11.19 36.66
N ALA A 316 6.01 -11.71 35.64
CA ALA A 316 6.53 -13.08 35.62
C ALA A 316 7.78 -13.29 36.49
N GLY A 317 8.43 -12.21 36.97
CA GLY A 317 9.72 -12.28 37.66
C GLY A 317 10.92 -12.49 36.72
N ASP A 318 10.71 -12.31 35.41
CA ASP A 318 11.78 -12.40 34.41
C ASP A 318 12.65 -11.13 34.41
N ILE A 319 12.02 -9.97 34.65
CA ILE A 319 12.72 -8.71 34.92
C ILE A 319 12.55 -8.38 36.39
N VAL A 320 13.67 -8.22 37.09
CA VAL A 320 13.72 -8.00 38.54
C VAL A 320 14.35 -6.65 38.86
N SER A 321 13.82 -5.97 39.88
CA SER A 321 14.43 -4.76 40.42
C SER A 321 15.49 -5.10 41.49
N GLY A 322 16.59 -4.36 41.49
CA GLY A 322 17.64 -4.41 42.51
C GLY A 322 18.06 -3.01 42.94
N ALA A 323 19.05 -2.92 43.82
CA ALA A 323 19.58 -1.63 44.31
C ALA A 323 20.12 -0.75 43.17
N ASP A 324 20.63 -1.36 42.11
CA ASP A 324 21.28 -0.68 40.98
C ASP A 324 20.34 -0.50 39.77
N GLY A 325 19.06 -0.86 39.88
CA GLY A 325 18.07 -0.78 38.78
C GLY A 325 17.51 -2.14 38.36
N PHE A 326 16.91 -2.20 37.18
CA PHE A 326 16.27 -3.40 36.63
C PHE A 326 17.25 -4.27 35.83
N ARG A 327 17.09 -5.59 35.90
CA ARG A 327 17.86 -6.57 35.12
C ARG A 327 17.04 -7.83 34.87
N MET A 328 17.48 -8.68 33.95
CA MET A 328 16.89 -10.01 33.82
C MET A 328 17.25 -10.87 35.04
N SER A 329 16.34 -11.76 35.45
CA SER A 329 16.66 -12.83 36.39
C SER A 329 17.62 -13.83 35.74
N ALA A 330 18.41 -14.55 36.55
CA ALA A 330 19.35 -15.54 36.01
C ALA A 330 18.65 -16.64 35.19
N GLN A 331 17.41 -16.99 35.57
CA GLN A 331 16.60 -17.95 34.83
C GLN A 331 16.13 -17.38 33.48
N ALA A 332 15.64 -16.14 33.46
CA ALA A 332 15.18 -15.50 32.24
C ALA A 332 16.32 -15.21 31.26
N GLU A 333 17.48 -14.79 31.77
CA GLU A 333 18.69 -14.67 30.96
C GLU A 333 19.07 -16.01 30.33
N ARG A 334 19.08 -17.09 31.12
CA ARG A 334 19.41 -18.42 30.59
C ARG A 334 18.44 -18.84 29.49
N ALA A 335 17.14 -18.65 29.71
CA ALA A 335 16.10 -18.96 28.75
C ALA A 335 16.24 -18.13 27.45
N LEU A 336 16.59 -16.85 27.56
CA LEU A 336 16.87 -15.98 26.41
C LEU A 336 18.04 -16.53 25.58
N LEU A 337 19.18 -16.80 26.21
CA LEU A 337 20.38 -17.27 25.51
C LEU A 337 20.15 -18.66 24.88
N ASP A 338 19.43 -19.56 25.58
CA ASP A 338 19.05 -20.86 25.03
C ASP A 338 18.12 -20.71 23.81
N ALA A 339 17.18 -19.75 23.82
CA ALA A 339 16.29 -19.46 22.69
C ALA A 339 17.01 -18.82 21.49
N LEU A 340 18.09 -18.08 21.73
CA LEU A 340 18.91 -17.45 20.69
C LEU A 340 19.96 -18.39 20.08
N THR A 341 20.34 -19.46 20.79
CA THR A 341 21.38 -20.41 20.36
C THR A 341 21.17 -20.98 18.95
N PRO A 342 19.95 -21.38 18.53
CA PRO A 342 19.72 -21.89 17.17
C PRO A 342 20.03 -20.87 16.07
N LEU A 343 19.99 -19.57 16.38
CA LEU A 343 20.25 -18.50 15.42
C LEU A 343 21.75 -18.25 15.20
N ALA A 344 22.61 -18.74 16.09
CA ALA A 344 24.06 -18.59 15.98
C ALA A 344 24.69 -19.49 14.91
N ASN A 345 23.97 -20.55 14.49
CA ASN A 345 24.37 -21.50 13.46
C ASN A 345 23.13 -21.92 12.64
N PRO A 346 22.68 -21.10 11.67
CA PRO A 346 21.61 -21.51 10.77
C PRO A 346 22.07 -22.78 9.99
N ALA A 347 21.18 -23.78 9.96
CA ALA A 347 21.45 -25.11 9.38
C ALA A 347 21.72 -25.09 7.87
#